data_AF-A0A7J5EH16-F1
#
_entry.id   AF-A0A7J5EH16-F1
#
_cell.length_a   1.000
_cell.length_b   1.000
_cell.length_c   1.000
_cell.angle_alpha   90.00
_cell.angle_beta   90.00
_cell.angle_gamma   90.00
#
_symmetry.space_group_name_H-M   'P 1'
#
loop_
_entity.id
_entity.type
_entity.pdbx_description
1 polymer ?
#
loop_
_entity_poly.entity_id
_entity_poly.type
_entity_poly.pdbx_seq_one_letter_code
_entity_poly.pdbx_strand_id
1 'polypeptide(L)'
;MTRPSPARARAALTALLCCVAMVTGGTPAEAAPCAATSVTRVPVEPRIVVTEVTSATTPLARYRGAGHAVPAGRALAAIVRLDPASSADQIDACTTIDTKRRVIEIRITNRRWVGPLSANVIETPYLEATIGALSSGRWIVHVREDIVPVDGSGWASGKRTAGLRTSYSFDAR
;
A
#
# COMPACT_ATOMS: atom_id res chain seq x y z
N MET A 1 13.69 21.80 -31.18
CA MET A 1 12.66 20.78 -31.51
C MET A 1 12.01 20.32 -30.21
N THR A 2 10.89 20.96 -29.85
CA THR A 2 10.14 20.79 -28.60
C THR A 2 9.05 19.74 -28.78
N ARG A 3 9.09 18.65 -28.01
CA ARG A 3 8.02 17.63 -27.97
C ARG A 3 7.00 17.99 -26.88
N PRO A 4 5.69 18.04 -27.18
CA PRO A 4 4.65 18.24 -26.19
C PRO A 4 4.27 16.96 -25.43
N SER A 5 3.80 17.18 -24.21
CA SER A 5 3.34 16.23 -23.19
C SER A 5 1.99 15.56 -23.52
N PRO A 6 1.78 14.27 -23.20
CA PRO A 6 0.46 13.66 -23.27
C PRO A 6 -0.33 13.85 -21.97
N ALA A 7 -1.20 14.86 -21.97
CA ALA A 7 -2.29 14.98 -21.01
C ALA A 7 -3.48 14.10 -21.43
N ARG A 8 -3.97 13.30 -20.47
CA ARG A 8 -5.38 12.91 -20.23
C ARG A 8 -6.22 12.50 -21.45
N ALA A 9 -6.33 11.18 -21.63
CA ALA A 9 -7.47 10.59 -22.34
C ALA A 9 -8.72 10.65 -21.45
N ARG A 10 -9.73 11.41 -21.89
CA ARG A 10 -11.13 11.37 -21.45
C ARG A 10 -11.96 10.65 -22.51
N ALA A 11 -13.10 10.11 -22.07
CA ALA A 11 -14.17 9.44 -22.84
C ALA A 11 -13.87 7.97 -23.19
N ALA A 12 -14.79 7.00 -23.15
CA ALA A 12 -16.25 6.99 -22.99
C ALA A 12 -16.69 5.58 -22.54
N LEU A 13 -17.90 5.44 -21.97
CA LEU A 13 -18.95 4.46 -22.34
C LEU A 13 -20.12 4.61 -21.33
N THR A 14 -21.25 5.23 -21.67
CA THR A 14 -22.46 4.68 -22.37
C THR A 14 -23.31 3.81 -21.42
N ALA A 15 -24.36 4.36 -20.78
CA ALA A 15 -25.77 4.53 -21.20
C ALA A 15 -26.67 3.41 -20.60
N LEU A 16 -27.54 3.72 -19.63
CA LEU A 16 -28.92 4.23 -19.76
C LEU A 16 -29.91 3.17 -20.29
N LEU A 17 -30.53 2.43 -19.38
CA LEU A 17 -31.81 1.77 -19.60
C LEU A 17 -32.78 2.27 -18.51
N CYS A 18 -33.72 3.14 -18.88
CA CYS A 18 -34.92 3.39 -18.09
C CYS A 18 -36.10 2.82 -18.86
N CYS A 19 -36.86 1.97 -18.18
CA CYS A 19 -38.00 1.25 -18.71
C CYS A 19 -39.12 2.20 -19.17
N VAL A 20 -39.77 1.79 -20.26
CA VAL A 20 -40.99 2.37 -20.81
C VAL A 20 -42.14 2.17 -19.81
N ALA A 21 -42.85 3.25 -19.47
CA ALA A 21 -44.19 3.18 -18.86
C ALA A 21 -45.15 3.99 -19.71
N MET A 22 -46.15 3.31 -20.28
CA MET A 22 -47.27 3.92 -21.00
C MET A 22 -48.26 4.59 -20.04
N VAL A 23 -48.85 5.66 -20.55
CA VAL A 23 -49.72 6.68 -19.93
C VAL A 23 -51.06 6.10 -19.44
N THR A 24 -51.51 6.53 -18.26
CA THR A 24 -52.91 6.97 -18.02
C THR A 24 -52.98 7.98 -16.87
N GLY A 25 -53.59 9.14 -17.18
CA GLY A 25 -54.20 10.15 -16.30
C GLY A 25 -53.71 10.31 -14.86
N GLY A 26 -52.96 11.37 -14.60
CA GLY A 26 -52.68 11.88 -13.26
C GLY A 26 -51.85 13.17 -13.36
N THR A 27 -52.15 14.14 -12.50
CA THR A 27 -51.45 15.44 -12.32
C THR A 27 -49.94 15.39 -12.57
N PRO A 28 -49.31 16.46 -13.09
CA PRO A 28 -47.86 16.47 -13.29
C PRO A 28 -47.17 16.16 -11.97
N ALA A 29 -46.64 14.93 -11.84
CA ALA A 29 -45.76 14.58 -10.76
C ALA A 29 -44.51 15.44 -10.95
N GLU A 30 -44.33 16.42 -10.07
CA GLU A 30 -43.10 17.16 -9.92
C GLU A 30 -41.98 16.12 -9.87
N ALA A 31 -41.14 16.11 -10.91
CA ALA A 31 -40.03 15.19 -11.00
C ALA A 31 -39.09 15.52 -9.84
N ALA A 32 -39.24 14.79 -8.74
CA ALA A 32 -38.39 14.93 -7.57
C ALA A 32 -36.95 14.84 -8.08
N PRO A 33 -36.11 15.88 -7.87
CA PRO A 33 -34.75 15.84 -8.36
C PRO A 33 -34.10 14.59 -7.78
N CYS A 34 -33.56 13.72 -8.65
CA CYS A 34 -32.84 12.53 -8.24
C CYS A 34 -31.83 12.96 -7.16
N ALA A 35 -32.05 12.52 -5.92
CA ALA A 35 -31.19 12.85 -4.81
C ALA A 35 -29.74 12.50 -5.21
N ALA A 36 -28.86 13.49 -5.20
CA ALA A 36 -27.46 13.27 -5.52
C ALA A 36 -26.87 12.34 -4.46
N THR A 37 -26.67 11.07 -4.82
CA THR A 37 -25.98 10.10 -3.97
C THR A 37 -24.52 10.53 -3.86
N SER A 38 -24.14 11.15 -2.74
CA SER A 38 -22.75 11.53 -2.48
C SER A 38 -21.91 10.26 -2.31
N VAL A 39 -20.95 10.05 -3.21
CA VAL A 39 -19.95 8.98 -3.11
C VAL A 39 -18.70 9.55 -2.47
N THR A 40 -18.51 9.29 -1.18
CA THR A 40 -17.25 9.60 -0.49
C THR A 40 -16.20 8.60 -0.93
N ARG A 41 -15.19 9.05 -1.70
CA ARG A 41 -14.01 8.24 -1.98
C ARG A 41 -13.12 8.24 -0.74
N VAL A 42 -13.05 7.10 -0.05
CA VAL A 42 -12.11 6.93 1.06
C VAL A 42 -10.68 6.88 0.48
N PRO A 43 -9.75 7.73 0.94
CA PRO A 43 -8.36 7.65 0.52
C PRO A 43 -7.79 6.29 0.92
N VAL A 44 -7.27 5.55 -0.04
CA VAL A 44 -6.58 4.28 0.26
C VAL A 44 -5.24 4.63 0.90
N GLU A 45 -5.07 4.26 2.17
CA GLU A 45 -3.79 4.42 2.87
C GLU A 45 -2.65 3.73 2.08
N PRO A 46 -1.50 4.39 1.90
CA PRO A 46 -0.42 3.89 1.05
C PRO A 46 0.21 2.62 1.62
N ARG A 47 0.51 1.63 0.77
CA ARG A 47 1.17 0.39 1.24
C ARG A 47 2.63 0.59 1.64
N ILE A 48 3.31 1.56 1.01
CA ILE A 48 4.71 1.89 1.28
C ILE A 48 4.80 3.39 1.50
N VAL A 49 5.57 3.78 2.51
CA VAL A 49 5.97 5.15 2.76
C VAL A 49 7.49 5.18 2.90
N VAL A 50 8.14 6.22 2.38
CA VAL A 50 9.57 6.46 2.59
C VAL A 50 9.72 7.74 3.38
N THR A 51 10.52 7.70 4.45
CA THR A 51 10.66 8.80 5.39
C THR A 51 12.05 8.78 6.02
N GLU A 52 12.44 9.90 6.61
CA GLU A 52 13.66 10.00 7.41
C GLU A 52 13.54 9.16 8.70
N VAL A 53 14.65 8.52 9.06
CA VAL A 53 14.79 7.77 10.31
C VAL A 53 15.03 8.75 11.46
N THR A 54 14.09 8.81 12.38
CA THR A 54 14.19 9.65 13.60
C THR A 54 14.08 8.76 14.83
N SER A 55 15.15 8.69 15.63
CA SER A 55 15.29 7.71 16.73
C SER A 55 14.21 7.79 17.81
N ALA A 56 13.54 8.94 17.96
CA ALA A 56 12.52 9.16 18.98
C ALA A 56 11.09 8.78 18.57
N THR A 57 10.87 8.29 17.34
CA THR A 57 9.53 7.95 16.84
C THR A 57 9.40 6.46 16.53
N THR A 58 8.19 5.92 16.68
CA THR A 58 7.87 4.55 16.25
C THR A 58 7.61 4.51 14.74
N PRO A 59 7.71 3.33 14.08
CA PRO A 59 7.37 3.19 12.66
C PRO A 59 5.94 3.65 12.35
N LEU A 60 4.96 3.33 13.19
CA LEU A 60 3.58 3.78 13.00
C LEU A 60 3.45 5.32 13.04
N ALA A 61 4.12 5.98 13.99
CA ALA A 61 4.10 7.43 14.08
C ALA A 61 4.72 8.09 12.84
N ARG A 62 5.84 7.55 12.36
CA ARG A 62 6.48 7.99 11.10
C ARG A 62 5.59 7.76 9.89
N TYR A 63 4.96 6.59 9.78
CA TYR A 63 4.05 6.26 8.69
C TYR A 63 2.89 7.26 8.60
N ARG A 64 2.28 7.60 9.74
CA ARG A 64 1.17 8.57 9.81
C ARG A 64 1.61 10.01 9.52
N GLY A 65 2.82 10.37 9.94
CA GLY A 65 3.37 11.72 9.76
C GLY A 65 4.10 11.95 8.43
N ALA A 66 4.24 10.91 7.59
CA ALA A 66 5.06 11.00 6.40
C ALA A 66 4.46 11.96 5.36
N GLY A 67 5.23 13.01 5.08
CA GLY A 67 4.95 13.93 3.99
C GLY A 67 5.42 13.38 2.64
N HIS A 68 5.04 14.08 1.57
CA HIS A 68 5.44 13.71 0.20
C HIS A 68 6.91 14.04 -0.15
N ALA A 69 7.60 14.85 0.66
CA ALA A 69 8.97 15.23 0.41
C ALA A 69 9.94 14.25 1.09
N VAL A 70 10.76 13.57 0.29
CA VAL A 70 11.79 12.64 0.80
C VAL A 70 13.16 13.32 0.67
N PRO A 71 13.87 13.58 1.77
CA PRO A 71 15.15 14.29 1.71
C PRO A 71 16.27 13.41 1.14
N ALA A 72 17.04 13.95 0.18
CA ALA A 72 18.27 13.32 -0.28
C ALA A 72 19.40 13.43 0.76
N GLY A 73 20.31 12.45 0.77
CA GLY A 73 21.51 12.44 1.64
C GLY A 73 21.24 12.21 3.14
N ARG A 74 19.98 12.01 3.54
CA ARG A 74 19.57 11.70 4.92
C ARG A 74 19.34 10.21 5.11
N ALA A 75 19.45 9.72 6.34
CA ALA A 75 19.14 8.33 6.64
C ALA A 75 17.64 8.09 6.47
N LEU A 76 17.27 7.26 5.50
CA LEU A 76 15.88 6.93 5.17
C LEU A 76 15.53 5.50 5.59
N ALA A 77 14.24 5.29 5.83
CA ALA A 77 13.63 3.98 5.91
C ALA A 77 12.35 3.92 5.06
N ALA A 78 12.06 2.74 4.53
CA ALA A 78 10.76 2.42 3.99
C ALA A 78 9.93 1.74 5.08
N ILE A 79 8.73 2.26 5.30
CA ILE A 79 7.75 1.65 6.19
C ILE A 79 6.69 0.99 5.32
N VAL A 80 6.56 -0.32 5.48
CA VAL A 80 5.63 -1.15 4.72
C VAL A 80 4.48 -1.57 5.63
N ARG A 81 3.25 -1.24 5.23
CA ARG A 81 2.02 -1.70 5.89
C ARG A 81 1.63 -3.06 5.33
N LEU A 82 1.83 -4.11 6.11
CA LEU A 82 1.50 -5.48 5.72
C LEU A 82 0.03 -5.78 5.99
N ASP A 83 -0.42 -6.96 5.61
CA ASP A 83 -1.73 -7.45 6.00
C ASP A 83 -1.73 -7.90 7.47
N PRO A 84 -2.91 -7.97 8.12
CA PRO A 84 -2.99 -8.35 9.52
C PRO A 84 -2.27 -9.67 9.83
N ALA A 85 -1.46 -9.62 10.89
CA ALA A 85 -0.66 -10.71 11.38
C ALA A 85 -1.00 -10.98 12.85
N SER A 86 -0.80 -12.22 13.26
CA SER A 86 -0.94 -12.64 14.65
C SER A 86 0.32 -12.25 15.43
N SER A 87 0.19 -11.90 16.70
CA SER A 87 1.32 -11.60 17.60
C SER A 87 2.36 -12.73 17.72
N ALA A 88 2.00 -13.97 17.36
CA ALA A 88 2.91 -15.11 17.30
C ALA A 88 3.66 -15.25 15.95
N ASP A 89 3.27 -14.47 14.93
CA ASP A 89 3.95 -14.47 13.63
C ASP A 89 5.31 -13.76 13.76
N GLN A 90 6.32 -14.25 13.05
CA GLN A 90 7.62 -13.60 12.98
C GLN A 90 7.83 -12.98 11.60
N ILE A 91 8.18 -11.70 11.57
CA ILE A 91 8.31 -10.93 10.33
C ILE A 91 9.72 -10.38 10.25
N ASP A 92 10.47 -10.83 9.25
CA ASP A 92 11.82 -10.38 8.95
C ASP A 92 11.85 -9.63 7.62
N ALA A 93 12.69 -8.61 7.50
CA ALA A 93 12.98 -7.92 6.24
C ALA A 93 14.47 -7.96 5.89
N CYS A 94 14.75 -8.09 4.61
CA CYS A 94 16.07 -7.87 4.04
C CYS A 94 15.97 -6.81 2.94
N THR A 95 16.81 -5.80 3.02
CA THR A 95 16.88 -4.70 2.04
C THR A 95 18.12 -4.87 1.17
N THR A 96 17.93 -4.83 -0.14
CA THR A 96 19.01 -4.76 -1.14
C THR A 96 18.85 -3.49 -1.94
N ILE A 97 19.96 -2.78 -2.19
CA ILE A 97 19.93 -1.49 -2.89
C ILE A 97 20.85 -1.58 -4.11
N ASP A 98 20.27 -1.35 -5.28
CA ASP A 98 20.99 -1.13 -6.53
C ASP A 98 21.02 0.36 -6.85
N THR A 99 22.15 1.00 -6.53
CA THR A 99 22.32 2.44 -6.71
C THR A 99 22.46 2.84 -8.18
N LYS A 100 22.92 1.94 -9.06
CA LYS A 100 23.06 2.21 -10.50
C LYS A 100 21.69 2.23 -11.18
N ARG A 101 20.83 1.26 -10.85
CA ARG A 101 19.46 1.16 -11.38
C ARG A 101 18.46 2.01 -10.59
N ARG A 102 18.87 2.58 -9.45
CA ARG A 102 18.03 3.33 -8.49
C ARG A 102 16.84 2.51 -7.99
N VAL A 103 17.12 1.25 -7.67
CA VAL A 103 16.12 0.29 -7.21
C VAL A 103 16.45 -0.16 -5.79
N ILE A 104 15.42 -0.21 -4.95
CA ILE A 104 15.47 -0.75 -3.59
C ILE A 104 14.56 -1.97 -3.58
N GLU A 105 15.11 -3.12 -3.24
CA GLU A 105 14.35 -4.36 -3.07
C GLU A 105 14.22 -4.68 -1.59
N ILE A 106 12.99 -4.80 -1.12
CA ILE A 106 12.65 -5.21 0.24
C ILE A 106 12.01 -6.58 0.15
N ARG A 107 12.71 -7.59 0.66
CA ARG A 107 12.19 -8.94 0.78
C ARG A 107 11.74 -9.19 2.20
N ILE A 108 10.47 -9.50 2.37
CA ILE A 108 9.83 -9.78 3.64
C ILE A 108 9.62 -11.28 3.75
N THR A 109 10.00 -11.87 4.88
CA THR A 109 9.65 -13.25 5.23
C THR A 109 8.72 -13.20 6.41
N ASN A 110 7.48 -13.64 6.20
CA ASN A 110 6.46 -13.72 7.23
C ASN A 110 6.28 -15.19 7.63
N ARG A 111 6.81 -15.56 8.78
CA ARG A 111 6.67 -16.91 9.36
C ARG A 111 5.37 -16.94 10.15
N ARG A 112 4.34 -17.51 9.54
CA ARG A 112 2.97 -17.50 10.07
C ARG A 112 2.73 -18.68 10.99
N TRP A 113 2.38 -18.43 12.23
CA TRP A 113 2.09 -19.49 13.19
C TRP A 113 0.77 -20.19 12.84
N VAL A 114 0.78 -21.52 12.77
CA VAL A 114 -0.43 -22.33 12.46
C VAL A 114 -0.97 -23.12 13.65
N GLY A 115 -0.39 -22.95 14.85
CA GLY A 115 -0.86 -23.60 16.07
C GLY A 115 -2.10 -22.91 16.69
N PRO A 116 -2.55 -23.35 17.87
CA PRO A 116 -3.69 -22.73 18.56
C PRO A 116 -3.47 -21.23 18.78
N LEU A 117 -4.47 -20.42 18.42
CA LEU A 117 -4.41 -18.95 18.46
C LEU A 117 -5.11 -18.34 19.68
N SER A 118 -5.45 -19.14 20.70
CA SER A 118 -6.40 -18.77 21.77
C SER A 118 -5.98 -17.58 22.66
N ALA A 119 -4.78 -17.03 22.49
CA ALA A 119 -4.31 -15.83 23.18
C ALA A 119 -3.66 -14.78 22.24
N ASN A 120 -3.84 -14.89 20.92
CA ASN A 120 -3.10 -14.06 19.97
C ASN A 120 -3.84 -12.74 19.68
N VAL A 121 -3.07 -11.65 19.59
CA VAL A 121 -3.59 -10.36 19.13
C VAL A 121 -3.37 -10.27 17.63
N ILE A 122 -4.43 -9.98 16.87
CA ILE A 122 -4.32 -9.68 15.44
C ILE A 122 -4.14 -8.18 15.29
N GLU A 123 -3.02 -7.78 14.70
CA GLU A 123 -2.71 -6.38 14.43
C GLU A 123 -2.14 -6.20 13.03
N THR A 124 -2.15 -4.97 12.52
CA THR A 124 -1.53 -4.62 11.24
C THR A 124 -0.08 -4.20 11.50
N PRO A 125 0.92 -5.01 11.10
CA PRO A 125 2.30 -4.67 11.37
C PRO A 125 2.80 -3.62 10.37
N TYR A 126 3.59 -2.67 10.90
CA TYR A 126 4.29 -1.64 10.14
C TYR A 126 5.77 -1.97 10.16
N LEU A 127 6.23 -2.66 9.12
CA LEU A 127 7.61 -3.11 9.01
C LEU A 127 8.50 -1.97 8.55
N GLU A 128 9.52 -1.67 9.33
CA GLU A 128 10.54 -0.69 8.96
C GLU A 128 11.74 -1.39 8.32
N ALA A 129 12.05 -1.02 7.09
CA ALA A 129 13.21 -1.47 6.34
C ALA A 129 14.17 -0.29 6.13
N THR A 130 15.32 -0.32 6.80
CA THR A 130 16.35 0.72 6.66
C THR A 130 16.90 0.73 5.24
N ILE A 131 16.96 1.92 4.64
CA ILE A 131 17.51 2.17 3.30
C ILE A 131 18.85 2.93 3.40
N GLY A 132 19.00 3.78 4.41
CA GLY A 132 20.18 4.64 4.55
C GLY A 132 20.08 5.89 3.70
N ALA A 133 21.23 6.50 3.37
CA ALA A 133 21.27 7.75 2.61
C ALA A 133 21.24 7.50 1.10
N LEU A 134 20.31 8.17 0.42
CA LEU A 134 20.14 8.09 -1.03
C LEU A 134 20.59 9.37 -1.73
N SER A 135 21.12 9.24 -2.94
CA SER A 135 21.35 10.39 -3.82
C SER A 135 20.03 10.93 -4.36
N SER A 136 20.05 12.17 -4.84
CA SER A 136 18.87 12.84 -5.36
C SER A 136 18.35 12.23 -6.66
N GLY A 137 17.04 12.40 -6.88
CA GLY A 137 16.28 11.99 -8.04
C GLY A 137 15.41 10.77 -7.77
N ARG A 138 14.94 10.14 -8.85
CA ARG A 138 13.89 9.13 -8.79
C ARG A 138 14.40 7.76 -8.35
N TRP A 139 13.73 7.16 -7.38
CA TRP A 139 13.97 5.81 -6.87
C TRP A 139 12.70 4.97 -6.97
N ILE A 140 12.89 3.66 -7.05
CA ILE A 140 11.79 2.68 -7.05
C ILE A 140 12.03 1.69 -5.91
N VAL A 141 11.03 1.52 -5.04
CA VAL A 141 10.98 0.48 -4.02
C VAL A 141 10.14 -0.67 -4.56
N HIS A 142 10.67 -1.88 -4.52
CA HIS A 142 9.97 -3.12 -4.77
C HIS A 142 9.86 -3.90 -3.48
N VAL A 143 8.64 -4.28 -3.10
CA VAL A 143 8.39 -5.12 -1.93
C VAL A 143 7.88 -6.47 -2.40
N ARG A 144 8.45 -7.54 -1.83
CA ARG A 144 7.97 -8.91 -2.01
C ARG A 144 7.94 -9.61 -0.67
N GLU A 145 6.79 -10.16 -0.32
CA GLU A 145 6.60 -10.97 0.87
C GLU A 145 6.47 -12.44 0.50
N ASP A 146 7.19 -13.28 1.24
CA ASP A 146 7.05 -14.72 1.26
C ASP A 146 6.42 -15.14 2.58
N ILE A 147 5.27 -15.81 2.53
CA ILE A 147 4.58 -16.34 3.72
C ILE A 147 4.98 -17.80 3.89
N VAL A 148 5.54 -18.12 5.06
CA VAL A 148 6.01 -19.46 5.42
C VAL A 148 5.24 -19.94 6.64
N PRO A 149 4.33 -20.92 6.52
CA PRO A 149 3.65 -21.47 7.70
C PRO A 149 4.67 -22.18 8.61
N VAL A 150 4.58 -21.95 9.92
CA VAL A 150 5.45 -22.55 10.93
C VAL A 150 4.62 -23.17 12.07
N ASP A 151 5.08 -24.31 12.58
CA ASP A 151 4.42 -25.06 13.66
C ASP A 151 4.99 -24.73 15.06
N GLY A 152 4.55 -25.53 16.05
CA GLY A 152 4.99 -25.57 17.44
C GLY A 152 6.50 -25.42 17.69
N SER A 153 7.31 -25.87 16.73
CA SER A 153 8.76 -25.93 16.81
C SER A 153 9.46 -24.79 16.05
N GLY A 154 8.71 -23.91 15.40
CA GLY A 154 9.23 -22.81 14.58
C GLY A 154 9.74 -23.25 13.21
N TRP A 155 9.62 -24.54 12.88
CA TRP A 155 10.00 -25.09 11.58
C TRP A 155 8.88 -24.93 10.55
N ALA A 156 9.27 -24.83 9.29
CA ALA A 156 8.31 -24.70 8.19
C ALA A 156 7.42 -25.96 8.11
N SER A 157 6.11 -25.76 8.25
CA SER A 157 5.13 -26.85 8.33
C SER A 157 4.31 -27.03 7.04
N GLY A 158 4.59 -26.23 6.01
CA GLY A 158 3.85 -26.25 4.75
C GLY A 158 4.55 -25.51 3.63
N LYS A 159 3.85 -25.39 2.49
CA LYS A 159 4.39 -24.71 1.31
C LYS A 159 4.46 -23.20 1.53
N ARG A 160 5.58 -22.61 1.12
CA ARG A 160 5.73 -21.16 1.00
C ARG A 160 4.70 -20.61 0.01
N THR A 161 4.04 -19.53 0.36
CA THR A 161 3.09 -18.82 -0.50
C THR A 161 3.54 -17.37 -0.71
N ALA A 162 3.06 -16.76 -1.80
CA ALA A 162 3.33 -15.35 -2.07
C ALA A 162 2.38 -14.47 -1.24
N GLY A 163 2.93 -13.50 -0.51
CA GLY A 163 2.17 -12.46 0.17
C GLY A 163 2.12 -11.17 -0.66
N LEU A 164 2.30 -10.04 0.01
CA LEU A 164 2.39 -8.71 -0.59
C LEU A 164 3.40 -8.63 -1.75
N ARG A 165 2.94 -8.08 -2.88
CA ARG A 165 3.80 -7.68 -4.01
C ARG A 165 3.38 -6.28 -4.45
N THR A 166 4.26 -5.31 -4.26
CA THR A 166 3.94 -3.92 -4.62
C THR A 166 5.20 -3.17 -4.99
N SER A 167 5.03 -2.07 -5.72
CA SER A 167 6.08 -1.12 -6.01
C SER A 167 5.64 0.30 -5.69
N TYR A 168 6.61 1.15 -5.37
CA TYR A 168 6.40 2.56 -5.10
C TYR A 168 7.55 3.36 -5.69
N SER A 169 7.26 4.46 -6.38
CA SER A 169 8.26 5.39 -6.89
C SER A 169 8.21 6.70 -6.11
N PHE A 170 9.37 7.26 -5.79
CA PHE A 170 9.48 8.56 -5.16
C PHE A 170 10.70 9.32 -5.69
N ASP A 171 10.71 10.63 -5.49
CA ASP A 171 11.85 11.49 -5.79
C ASP A 171 12.52 11.93 -4.48
N ALA A 172 13.79 11.58 -4.32
CA ALA A 172 14.63 12.10 -3.24
C ALA A 172 15.17 13.47 -3.64
N ARG A 173 14.94 14.50 -2.83
CA ARG A 173 15.31 15.89 -3.15
C ARG A 173 15.93 16.62 -1.97
#